data_AF-J3BSL5-F1
#
_entry.id   AF-J3BSL5-F1
#
_cell.length_a   1.000
_cell.length_b   1.000
_cell.length_c   1.000
_cell.angle_alpha   90.00
_cell.angle_beta   90.00
_cell.angle_gamma   90.00
#
_symmetry.space_group_name_H-M   'P 1'
#
loop_
_entity.id
_entity.type
_entity.pdbx_description
1 polymer ?
#
loop_
_entity_poly.entity_id
_entity_poly.type
_entity_poly.pdbx_seq_one_letter_code
_entity_poly.pdbx_strand_id
1 'polypeptide(L)'
;MPTLLIWHGYKFRFYALDVGKPPHVHIVKDGKSLKVWLKSLEVAQNKGYSDQEIGRLLKVASEHRDEWIGAWDDTSLAFETDEMQPVRAWCAGGEVYVALADGRVIATPLWWYPFLSELDDGELNDIELMYEGIWWTAIDEGISVKYMFLGIKAPGAKAPERAA
;
A
#
# COMPACT_ATOMS: atom_id res chain seq x y z
N MET A 1 -2.59 -0.21 -0.98
CA MET A 1 -3.00 -1.10 0.14
C MET A 1 -3.67 -0.23 1.20
N PRO A 2 -4.69 -0.68 1.95
CA PRO A 2 -5.46 0.27 2.76
C PRO A 2 -4.67 0.75 3.97
N THR A 3 -4.56 2.06 4.10
CA THR A 3 -4.33 2.69 5.40
C THR A 3 -5.56 2.39 6.27
N LEU A 4 -5.35 1.67 7.36
CA LEU A 4 -6.40 1.23 8.28
C LEU A 4 -6.91 2.40 9.12
N LEU A 5 -5.98 3.26 9.55
CA LEU A 5 -6.26 4.38 10.43
C LEU A 5 -5.18 5.45 10.30
N ILE A 6 -5.60 6.71 10.32
CA ILE A 6 -4.71 7.86 10.54
C ILE A 6 -5.08 8.48 11.88
N TRP A 7 -4.16 8.42 12.85
CA TRP A 7 -4.37 8.91 14.21
C TRP A 7 -3.23 9.83 14.61
N HIS A 8 -3.49 11.13 14.85
CA HIS A 8 -2.47 12.14 15.18
C HIS A 8 -1.22 12.12 14.28
N GLY A 9 -1.42 11.89 12.97
CA GLY A 9 -0.37 11.80 11.96
C GLY A 9 0.35 10.44 11.88
N TYR A 10 0.02 9.48 12.76
CA TYR A 10 0.46 8.10 12.64
C TYR A 10 -0.43 7.37 11.64
N LYS A 11 0.18 6.76 10.63
CA LYS A 11 -0.52 5.97 9.62
C LYS A 11 -0.35 4.48 9.94
N PHE A 12 -1.45 3.81 10.25
CA PHE A 12 -1.53 2.37 10.50
C PHE A 12 -1.87 1.68 9.17
N ARG A 13 -1.06 0.73 8.73
CA ARG A 13 -1.17 0.13 7.38
C ARG A 13 -0.81 -1.34 7.40
N PHE A 14 -1.33 -2.08 6.43
CA PHE A 14 -0.72 -3.33 6.01
C PHE A 14 0.30 -3.06 4.90
N TYR A 15 1.31 -3.93 4.77
CA TYR A 15 2.15 -3.97 3.57
C TYR A 15 1.90 -5.23 2.76
N ALA A 16 1.92 -5.07 1.44
CA ALA A 16 1.61 -6.14 0.50
C ALA A 16 2.71 -7.23 0.54
N LEU A 17 3.91 -6.84 0.96
CA LEU A 17 5.07 -7.70 1.29
C LEU A 17 4.86 -8.68 2.45
N ASP A 18 3.68 -8.70 3.07
CA ASP A 18 3.43 -9.48 4.27
C ASP A 18 2.52 -10.71 4.07
N VAL A 19 2.30 -11.10 2.82
CA VAL A 19 1.67 -12.37 2.47
C VAL A 19 2.37 -13.55 3.15
N GLY A 20 1.57 -14.46 3.68
CA GLY A 20 2.05 -15.65 4.41
C GLY A 20 2.60 -15.36 5.81
N LYS A 21 2.69 -14.10 6.24
CA LYS A 21 3.07 -13.75 7.60
C LYS A 21 1.84 -13.73 8.52
N PRO A 22 2.03 -13.92 9.85
CA PRO A 22 0.96 -13.69 10.81
C PRO A 22 0.41 -12.26 10.71
N PRO A 23 -0.88 -12.02 11.03
CA PRO A 23 -1.48 -10.69 10.97
C PRO A 23 -0.70 -9.65 11.76
N HIS A 24 -0.36 -8.53 11.13
CA HIS A 24 0.37 -7.43 11.75
C HIS A 24 0.08 -6.09 11.08
N VAL A 25 0.40 -5.01 11.80
CA VAL A 25 0.25 -3.64 11.33
C VAL A 25 1.59 -2.92 11.36
N HIS A 26 1.82 -2.07 10.36
CA HIS A 26 2.91 -1.12 10.31
C HIS A 26 2.40 0.26 10.69
N ILE A 27 3.15 0.96 11.55
CA ILE A 27 2.79 2.27 12.07
C ILE A 27 3.93 3.22 11.75
N VAL A 28 3.66 4.18 10.88
CA VAL A 28 4.70 5.07 10.35
C VAL A 28 4.33 6.54 10.53
N LYS A 29 5.34 7.34 10.83
CA LYS A 29 5.25 8.79 11.03
C LYS A 29 6.66 9.39 11.04
N ASP A 30 6.88 10.52 10.36
CA ASP A 30 8.12 11.32 10.43
C ASP A 30 9.40 10.48 10.24
N GLY A 31 9.39 9.55 9.27
CA GLY A 31 10.51 8.65 8.98
C GLY A 31 10.73 7.51 10.00
N LYS A 32 9.90 7.42 11.05
CA LYS A 32 9.89 6.34 12.03
C LYS A 32 8.94 5.21 11.58
N SER A 33 9.22 3.99 12.00
CA SER A 33 8.36 2.83 11.75
C SER A 33 8.28 1.87 12.94
N LEU A 34 7.10 1.28 13.15
CA LEU A 34 6.84 0.23 14.13
C LEU A 34 6.10 -0.90 13.44
N LYS A 35 6.49 -2.15 13.71
CA LYS A 35 5.75 -3.34 13.30
C LYS A 35 5.21 -4.03 14.53
N VAL A 36 3.92 -4.28 14.55
CA VAL A 36 3.21 -4.89 15.69
C VAL A 36 2.43 -6.10 15.23
N TRP A 37 2.65 -7.26 15.86
CA TRP A 37 1.83 -8.45 15.63
C TRP A 37 0.42 -8.21 16.20
N LEU A 38 -0.62 -8.34 15.39
CA LEU A 38 -1.99 -8.08 15.86
C LEU A 38 -2.44 -9.13 16.88
N LYS A 39 -2.04 -10.39 16.72
CA LYS A 39 -2.46 -11.46 17.65
C LYS A 39 -1.89 -11.31 19.06
N SER A 40 -0.59 -11.01 19.20
CA SER A 40 0.06 -10.87 20.51
C SER A 40 0.18 -9.43 21.01
N LEU A 41 -0.01 -8.44 20.12
CA LEU A 41 0.30 -7.02 20.37
C LEU A 41 1.77 -6.76 20.74
N GLU A 42 2.65 -7.69 20.38
CA GLU A 42 4.09 -7.53 20.59
C GLU A 42 4.71 -6.73 19.45
N VAL A 43 5.70 -5.92 19.81
CA VAL A 43 6.53 -5.19 18.86
C VAL A 43 7.49 -6.18 18.19
N ALA A 44 7.30 -6.39 16.89
CA ALA A 44 8.20 -7.20 16.07
C ALA A 44 9.44 -6.42 15.63
N GLN A 45 9.28 -5.12 15.42
CA GLN A 45 10.35 -4.23 14.99
C GLN A 45 10.01 -2.79 15.40
N ASN A 46 11.01 -2.05 15.86
CA ASN A 46 10.93 -0.62 16.13
C ASN A 46 12.09 0.12 15.47
N LYS A 47 11.77 1.17 14.72
CA LYS A 47 12.72 2.12 14.15
C LYS A 47 12.33 3.53 14.58
N GLY A 48 12.93 3.99 15.68
CA GLY A 48 12.91 5.40 16.08
C GLY A 48 11.79 5.84 17.03
N TYR A 49 10.89 4.94 17.45
CA TYR A 49 9.93 5.26 18.51
C TYR A 49 10.51 4.98 19.90
N SER A 50 10.18 5.84 20.85
CA SER A 50 10.44 5.63 22.28
C SER A 50 9.41 4.67 22.89
N ASP A 51 9.73 4.05 24.02
CA ASP A 51 8.81 3.16 24.74
C ASP A 51 7.49 3.85 25.10
N GLN A 52 7.53 5.15 25.39
CA GLN A 52 6.33 5.93 25.66
C GLN A 52 5.45 6.09 24.42
N GLU A 53 6.04 6.33 23.24
CA GLU A 53 5.30 6.36 21.97
C GLU A 53 4.72 4.98 21.66
N ILE A 54 5.52 3.93 21.80
CA ILE A 54 5.10 2.53 21.58
C ILE A 54 3.89 2.20 22.45
N GLY A 55 3.91 2.52 23.74
CA GLY A 55 2.78 2.24 24.64
C GLY A 55 1.47 2.88 24.17
N ARG A 56 1.53 4.09 23.60
CA ARG A 56 0.35 4.76 23.04
C ARG A 56 -0.12 4.08 21.75
N LEU A 57 0.81 3.71 20.87
CA LEU A 57 0.50 3.07 19.59
C LEU A 57 -0.05 1.65 19.76
N LEU A 58 0.47 0.89 20.73
CA LEU A 58 -0.05 -0.43 21.09
C LEU A 58 -1.47 -0.35 21.65
N LYS A 59 -1.78 0.70 22.41
CA LYS A 59 -3.15 0.93 22.88
C LYS A 59 -4.13 1.11 21.72
N VAL A 60 -3.78 1.94 20.74
CA VAL A 60 -4.59 2.12 19.52
C VAL A 60 -4.72 0.81 18.74
N ALA A 61 -3.61 0.09 18.54
CA ALA A 61 -3.63 -1.20 17.86
C ALA A 61 -4.49 -2.25 18.60
N SER A 62 -4.50 -2.23 19.93
CA SER A 62 -5.35 -3.08 20.75
C SER A 62 -6.83 -2.79 20.57
N GLU A 63 -7.21 -1.52 20.46
CA GLU A 63 -8.61 -1.07 20.31
C GLU A 63 -9.22 -1.50 18.97
N HIS A 64 -8.40 -1.62 17.92
CA HIS A 64 -8.82 -2.00 16.56
C HIS A 64 -8.43 -3.43 16.14
N ARG A 65 -7.85 -4.20 17.06
CA ARG A 65 -7.20 -5.49 16.78
C ARG A 65 -8.07 -6.46 15.98
N ASP A 66 -9.29 -6.71 16.45
CA ASP A 66 -10.15 -7.75 15.88
C ASP A 66 -10.70 -7.34 14.50
N GLU A 67 -11.00 -6.05 14.33
CA GLU A 67 -11.38 -5.45 13.04
C GLU A 67 -10.26 -5.63 12.01
N TRP A 68 -9.02 -5.32 12.39
CA TRP A 68 -7.87 -5.41 11.49
C TRP A 68 -7.47 -6.86 11.20
N ILE A 69 -7.63 -7.78 12.15
CA ILE A 69 -7.45 -9.22 11.86
C ILE A 69 -8.48 -9.70 10.83
N GLY A 70 -9.75 -9.29 10.95
CA GLY A 70 -10.76 -9.60 9.94
C GLY A 70 -10.40 -9.06 8.56
N ALA A 71 -9.97 -7.80 8.49
CA ALA A 71 -9.50 -7.18 7.24
C ALA A 71 -8.26 -7.89 6.65
N TRP A 72 -7.36 -8.37 7.51
CA TRP A 72 -6.19 -9.15 7.10
C TRP A 72 -6.58 -10.47 6.42
N ASP A 73 -7.51 -11.20 7.03
CA ASP A 73 -7.97 -12.49 6.51
C ASP A 73 -8.68 -12.31 5.15
N ASP A 74 -9.46 -11.24 4.97
CA ASP A 74 -10.06 -10.88 3.68
C ASP A 74 -9.01 -10.52 2.61
N THR A 75 -7.93 -9.82 2.99
CA THR A 75 -6.81 -9.55 2.06
C THR A 75 -6.01 -10.80 1.70
N SER A 76 -6.06 -11.85 2.51
CA SER A 76 -5.28 -13.08 2.32
C SER A 76 -5.85 -14.04 1.26
N LEU A 77 -7.06 -13.78 0.74
CA LEU A 77 -7.64 -14.56 -0.35
C LEU A 77 -7.09 -14.09 -1.71
N ALA A 78 -6.00 -14.76 -2.09
CA ALA A 78 -5.40 -14.97 -3.43
C ALA A 78 -4.96 -13.71 -4.20
N PHE A 79 -3.65 -13.51 -4.36
CA PHE A 79 -3.02 -13.38 -5.68
C PHE A 79 -1.78 -14.28 -5.76
N GLU A 80 -1.50 -14.73 -6.98
CA GLU A 80 -0.93 -16.03 -7.30
C GLU A 80 0.56 -15.90 -7.66
N THR A 81 1.42 -16.49 -6.85
CA THR A 81 2.86 -16.77 -7.09
C THR A 81 3.84 -15.58 -7.13
N ASP A 82 5.10 -15.86 -6.77
CA ASP A 82 6.24 -14.92 -6.87
C ASP A 82 6.46 -14.38 -8.30
N GLU A 83 5.90 -15.06 -9.31
CA GLU A 83 6.06 -14.71 -10.72
C GLU A 83 5.25 -13.44 -11.09
N MET A 84 4.27 -13.05 -10.28
CA MET A 84 3.46 -11.85 -10.49
C MET A 84 3.99 -10.60 -9.76
N GLN A 85 5.17 -10.66 -9.16
CA GLN A 85 5.79 -9.52 -8.49
C GLN A 85 6.20 -8.42 -9.49
N PRO A 86 6.04 -7.13 -9.14
CA PRO A 86 6.52 -6.04 -9.99
C PRO A 86 8.05 -5.94 -9.92
N VAL A 87 8.69 -5.91 -11.08
CA VAL A 87 10.15 -5.74 -11.23
C VAL A 87 10.52 -4.38 -11.82
N ARG A 88 9.54 -3.66 -12.38
CA ARG A 88 9.69 -2.29 -12.87
C ARG A 88 8.33 -1.62 -12.95
N ALA A 89 8.27 -0.31 -12.72
CA ALA A 89 7.08 0.50 -12.97
C ALA A 89 7.44 1.88 -13.47
N TRP A 90 6.56 2.48 -14.27
CA TRP A 90 6.74 3.81 -14.83
C TRP A 90 5.40 4.38 -15.28
N CYS A 91 5.30 5.71 -15.33
CA CYS A 91 4.17 6.41 -15.92
C CYS A 91 4.56 6.97 -17.29
N ALA A 92 3.74 6.72 -18.31
CA ALA A 92 3.94 7.28 -19.65
C ALA A 92 2.61 7.36 -20.41
N GLY A 93 2.43 8.38 -21.25
CA GLY A 93 1.30 8.45 -22.18
C GLY A 93 -0.09 8.42 -21.51
N GLY A 94 -0.21 8.89 -20.26
CA GLY A 94 -1.47 8.83 -19.52
C GLY A 94 -1.74 7.49 -18.83
N GLU A 95 -0.77 6.60 -18.76
CA GLU A 95 -0.89 5.26 -18.18
C GLU A 95 0.20 4.98 -17.13
N VAL A 96 -0.14 4.12 -16.19
CA VAL A 96 0.77 3.49 -15.23
C VAL A 96 1.08 2.09 -15.75
N TYR A 97 2.35 1.79 -15.95
CA TYR A 97 2.85 0.50 -16.38
C TYR A 97 3.56 -0.22 -15.25
N VAL A 98 3.41 -1.54 -15.22
CA VAL A 98 4.14 -2.44 -14.33
C VAL A 98 4.63 -3.65 -15.11
N ALA A 99 5.94 -3.88 -15.11
CA ALA A 99 6.54 -5.12 -15.59
C ALA A 99 6.61 -6.13 -14.44
N LEU A 100 6.26 -7.38 -14.72
CA LEU A 100 6.19 -8.45 -13.73
C LEU A 100 7.35 -9.45 -13.91
N ALA A 101 7.65 -10.21 -12.86
CA ALA A 101 8.74 -11.18 -12.85
C ALA A 101 8.57 -12.29 -13.91
N ASP A 102 7.34 -12.61 -14.31
CA ASP A 102 7.03 -13.54 -15.40
C ASP A 102 7.18 -12.95 -16.82
N GLY A 103 7.64 -11.71 -16.94
CA GLY A 103 7.89 -11.04 -18.21
C GLY A 103 6.68 -10.34 -18.82
N ARG A 104 5.49 -10.40 -18.20
CA ARG A 104 4.33 -9.60 -18.63
C ARG A 104 4.54 -8.12 -18.28
N VAL A 105 3.86 -7.26 -19.03
CA VAL A 105 3.66 -5.86 -18.68
C VAL A 105 2.17 -5.59 -18.63
N ILE A 106 1.70 -5.04 -17.52
CA ILE A 106 0.32 -4.57 -17.38
C ILE A 106 0.31 -3.04 -17.38
N ALA A 107 -0.78 -2.47 -17.90
CA ALA A 107 -0.99 -1.04 -17.95
C ALA A 107 -2.41 -0.69 -17.48
N THR A 108 -2.52 0.41 -16.76
CA THR A 108 -3.82 1.00 -16.39
C THR A 108 -3.77 2.51 -16.57
N PRO A 109 -4.86 3.18 -17.00
CA PRO A 109 -4.88 4.62 -17.16
C PRO A 109 -4.65 5.38 -15.84
N LEU A 110 -3.92 6.50 -15.87
CA LEU A 110 -3.67 7.37 -14.71
C LEU A 110 -4.97 7.89 -14.08
N TRP A 111 -6.02 8.10 -14.86
CA TRP A 111 -7.32 8.56 -14.34
C TRP A 111 -7.99 7.55 -13.38
N TRP A 112 -7.51 6.30 -13.32
CA TRP A 112 -7.94 5.34 -12.28
C TRP A 112 -7.49 5.74 -10.88
N TYR A 113 -6.52 6.64 -10.76
CA TYR A 113 -5.86 7.01 -9.51
C TYR A 113 -5.89 8.53 -9.34
N PRO A 114 -7.03 9.12 -8.90
CA PRO A 114 -7.16 10.57 -8.77
C PRO A 114 -6.09 11.22 -7.87
N PHE A 115 -5.56 10.49 -6.89
CA PHE A 115 -4.49 10.97 -6.02
C PHE A 115 -3.16 11.21 -6.75
N LEU A 116 -2.99 10.73 -7.99
CA LEU A 116 -1.83 10.99 -8.84
C LEU A 116 -2.00 12.22 -9.75
N SER A 117 -3.18 12.84 -9.78
CA SER A 117 -3.50 13.90 -10.77
C SER A 117 -2.72 15.20 -10.57
N GLU A 118 -2.22 15.45 -9.36
CA GLU A 118 -1.47 16.66 -9.01
C GLU A 118 0.06 16.45 -9.07
N LEU A 119 0.52 15.23 -9.39
CA LEU A 119 1.94 14.92 -9.47
C LEU A 119 2.52 15.35 -10.81
N ASP A 120 3.74 15.90 -10.79
CA ASP A 120 4.50 16.13 -12.02
C ASP A 120 5.12 14.83 -12.59
N ASP A 121 5.67 14.88 -13.80
CA ASP A 121 6.25 13.70 -14.46
C ASP A 121 7.41 13.07 -13.67
N GLY A 122 8.16 13.88 -12.92
CA GLY A 122 9.25 13.42 -12.07
C GLY A 122 8.72 12.67 -10.87
N GLU A 123 7.75 13.26 -10.16
CA GLU A 123 7.07 12.64 -9.02
C GLU A 123 6.31 11.39 -9.44
N LEU A 124 5.63 11.39 -10.59
CA LEU A 124 4.94 10.23 -11.15
C LEU A 124 5.87 9.06 -11.47
N ASN A 125 7.17 9.31 -11.65
CA ASN A 125 8.16 8.28 -11.94
C ASN A 125 9.14 8.04 -10.78
N ASP A 126 8.97 8.72 -9.63
CA ASP A 126 9.62 8.37 -8.36
C ASP A 126 8.83 7.26 -7.65
N ILE A 127 8.94 6.06 -8.22
CA ILE A 127 8.16 4.89 -7.82
C ILE A 127 9.04 3.90 -7.06
N GLU A 128 8.64 3.57 -5.84
CA GLU A 128 9.17 2.44 -5.08
C GLU A 128 8.39 1.16 -5.41
N LEU A 129 9.13 0.07 -5.68
CA LEU A 129 8.53 -1.25 -5.90
C LEU A 129 8.30 -1.95 -4.56
N MET A 130 7.09 -2.48 -4.40
CA MET A 130 6.68 -3.32 -3.28
C MET A 130 6.32 -4.71 -3.84
N TYR A 131 6.39 -5.76 -3.03
CA TYR A 131 6.19 -7.15 -3.50
C TYR A 131 4.91 -7.41 -4.32
N GLU A 132 3.79 -6.73 -4.04
CA GLU A 132 2.56 -6.88 -4.84
C GLU A 132 2.03 -5.55 -5.38
N GLY A 133 2.87 -4.52 -5.45
CA GLY A 133 2.40 -3.16 -5.71
C GLY A 133 3.50 -2.17 -6.01
N ILE A 134 3.07 -0.95 -6.26
CA ILE A 134 3.98 0.16 -6.53
C ILE A 134 3.54 1.37 -5.72
N TRP A 135 4.50 2.22 -5.38
CA TRP A 135 4.33 3.25 -4.37
C TRP A 135 4.95 4.57 -4.83
N TRP A 136 4.21 5.66 -4.69
CA TRP A 136 4.70 7.02 -4.96
C TRP A 136 5.13 7.69 -3.65
N THR A 137 6.41 8.01 -3.56
CA THR A 137 7.05 8.60 -2.37
C THR A 137 6.49 9.98 -2.04
N ALA A 138 6.24 10.82 -3.05
CA ALA A 138 5.83 12.22 -2.92
C ALA A 138 4.54 12.39 -2.11
N ILE A 139 3.59 11.46 -2.27
CA ILE A 139 2.28 11.49 -1.60
C ILE A 139 2.11 10.38 -0.57
N ASP A 140 3.09 9.49 -0.46
CA ASP A 140 3.08 8.37 0.47
C ASP A 140 1.78 7.55 0.30
N GLU A 141 1.51 7.17 -0.96
CA GLU A 141 0.40 6.32 -1.40
C GLU A 141 0.83 5.30 -2.47
N GLY A 142 0.05 4.23 -2.64
CA GLY A 142 0.41 3.18 -3.60
C GLY A 142 -0.74 2.29 -4.06
N ILE A 143 -0.55 1.68 -5.21
CA ILE A 143 -1.53 0.79 -5.87
C ILE A 143 -1.08 -0.66 -5.81
N SER A 144 -2.05 -1.57 -5.88
CA SER A 144 -1.80 -3.01 -5.91
C SER A 144 -1.84 -3.52 -7.35
N VAL A 145 -0.87 -4.37 -7.71
CA VAL A 145 -0.83 -5.10 -8.99
C VAL A 145 -2.08 -5.95 -9.16
N LYS A 146 -2.57 -6.60 -8.09
CA LYS A 146 -3.85 -7.32 -8.06
C LYS A 146 -5.02 -6.44 -8.49
N TYR A 147 -5.12 -5.21 -7.99
CA TYR A 147 -6.21 -4.30 -8.33
C TYR A 147 -6.11 -3.78 -9.77
N MET A 148 -4.89 -3.61 -10.29
CA MET A 148 -4.68 -3.35 -11.71
C MET A 148 -5.26 -4.50 -12.57
N PHE A 149 -4.95 -5.76 -12.22
CA PHE A 149 -5.49 -6.95 -12.92
C PHE A 149 -7.01 -7.06 -12.86
N LEU A 150 -7.60 -6.79 -11.70
CA LEU A 150 -9.05 -6.90 -11.48
C LEU A 150 -9.83 -5.71 -12.04
N GLY A 151 -9.16 -4.69 -12.59
CA GLY A 151 -9.81 -3.51 -13.14
C GLY A 151 -10.42 -2.58 -12.09
N ILE A 152 -9.98 -2.70 -10.84
CA ILE A 152 -10.47 -1.94 -9.68
C ILE A 152 -9.82 -0.55 -9.71
N LYS A 153 -10.66 0.49 -9.59
CA LYS A 153 -10.25 1.90 -9.63
C LYS A 153 -10.21 2.49 -8.23
N ALA A 154 -9.37 3.49 -8.01
CA ALA A 154 -9.36 4.21 -6.75
C ALA A 154 -10.66 5.03 -6.59
N PRO A 155 -11.08 5.31 -5.34
CA PRO A 155 -12.21 6.18 -5.08
C PRO A 155 -12.08 7.53 -5.79
N GLY A 156 -13.18 7.98 -6.40
CA GLY A 156 -13.22 9.25 -7.12
C GLY A 156 -12.69 9.21 -8.56
N ALA A 157 -12.31 8.04 -9.08
CA ALA A 157 -11.90 7.90 -10.48
C ALA A 157 -12.99 8.40 -11.44
N LYS A 158 -12.63 9.33 -12.31
CA LYS A 158 -13.49 9.87 -13.36
C LYS A 158 -12.80 9.67 -14.70
N ALA A 159 -13.46 8.97 -15.61
CA ALA A 159 -12.95 8.83 -16.96
C ALA A 159 -12.89 10.23 -17.62
N PRO A 160 -11.81 10.56 -18.34
CA PRO A 160 -11.79 11.78 -19.13
C PRO A 160 -12.94 11.74 -20.14
N GLU A 161 -13.59 12.90 -20.35
CA GLU A 161 -14.58 13.02 -21.42
C GLU A 161 -13.91 12.62 -22.73
N ARG A 162 -14.46 11.62 -23.43
CA ARG A 162 -13.95 11.24 -24.74
C ARG A 162 -14.11 12.46 -25.64
N ALA A 163 -13.02 12.95 -26.22
CA ALA A 163 -13.11 13.79 -27.40
C ALA A 163 -13.89 12.98 -28.46
N ALA A 164 -15.09 13.49 -28.80
CA ALA A 164 -15.93 12.94 -29.85
C ALA A 164 -15.30 13.12 -31.24
#